data_AF-A0A2D4M4F8-F1
#
_entry.id   AF-A0A2D4M4F8-F1
#
_cell.length_a   1.000
_cell.length_b   1.000
_cell.length_c   1.000
_cell.angle_alpha   90.00
_cell.angle_beta   90.00
_cell.angle_gamma   90.00
#
_symmetry.space_group_name_H-M   'P 1'
#
loop_
_entity.id
_entity.type
_entity.pdbx_description
1 polymer ?
#
loop_
_entity_poly.entity_id
_entity_poly.type
_entity_poly.pdbx_seq_one_letter_code
_entity_poly.pdbx_strand_id
1 'polypeptide(L)'
;MEPSEAYEVLRCIPAPSLSYNQPGMCYTLVRLPLDDPAAVACTFSCTMKFTVRDCDPNTGMPDADGYDDEYVLEDLELALSDHVQRILKPNFAAAWEEVGEDYEKEETFALSTIKSLEEAVNNIVRFLGMQPCERSDKVPENKNSHTLYLAGMFRGGLDVLVRARLALGDGVTMQVTVRSIVETPVDIILASVG
;
A
#
# COMPACT_ATOMS: atom_id res chain seq x y z
N MET A 1 -2.24 18.46 -6.53
CA MET A 1 -1.77 17.20 -5.93
C MET A 1 -0.27 17.18 -6.13
N GLU A 2 0.48 17.20 -5.05
CA GLU A 2 1.93 17.33 -5.06
C GLU A 2 2.54 16.17 -4.26
N PRO A 3 3.34 15.29 -4.89
CA PRO A 3 3.96 14.16 -4.20
C PRO A 3 5.18 14.58 -3.38
N SER A 4 5.40 13.94 -2.23
CA SER A 4 6.61 14.07 -1.42
C SER A 4 7.80 13.31 -2.00
N GLU A 5 7.53 12.23 -2.74
CA GLU A 5 8.52 11.32 -3.32
C GLU A 5 8.52 11.37 -4.86
N ALA A 6 9.34 10.54 -5.51
CA ALA A 6 9.57 10.51 -6.95
C ALA A 6 8.38 10.07 -7.84
N TYR A 7 7.14 10.17 -7.34
CA TYR A 7 5.94 10.03 -8.16
C TYR A 7 5.79 11.25 -9.08
N GLU A 8 5.35 11.02 -10.31
CA GLU A 8 5.20 12.11 -11.30
C GLU A 8 3.72 12.29 -11.65
N VAL A 9 3.15 13.47 -11.40
CA VAL A 9 1.78 13.78 -11.85
C VAL A 9 1.77 14.02 -13.35
N LEU A 10 1.15 13.11 -14.10
CA LEU A 10 1.13 13.16 -15.56
C LEU A 10 -0.07 13.92 -16.12
N ARG A 11 -1.23 13.75 -15.48
CA ARG A 11 -2.48 14.31 -15.98
C ARG A 11 -3.51 14.50 -14.88
N CYS A 12 -4.25 15.60 -14.95
CA CYS A 12 -5.48 15.79 -14.22
C CYS A 12 -6.66 15.76 -15.20
N ILE A 13 -7.67 14.95 -14.91
CA ILE A 13 -8.93 14.88 -15.65
C ILE A 13 -9.98 15.55 -14.76
N PRO A 14 -10.39 16.80 -15.05
CA PRO A 14 -11.32 17.53 -14.20
C PRO A 14 -12.75 17.00 -14.34
N ALA A 15 -13.55 17.17 -13.30
CA ALA A 15 -15.00 17.09 -13.42
C ALA A 15 -15.47 18.29 -14.27
N PRO A 16 -16.25 18.11 -15.35
CA PRO A 16 -16.64 19.23 -16.21
C PRO A 16 -17.48 20.31 -15.51
N SER A 17 -18.32 19.90 -14.56
CA SER A 17 -19.17 20.77 -13.75
C SER A 17 -19.60 20.03 -12.49
N LEU A 18 -19.74 20.75 -11.38
CA LEU A 18 -20.25 20.26 -10.11
C LEU A 18 -21.41 21.15 -9.65
N SER A 19 -22.62 20.82 -10.09
CA SER A 19 -23.82 21.56 -9.69
C SER A 19 -24.20 21.25 -8.24
N TYR A 20 -24.99 22.14 -7.64
CA TYR A 20 -25.45 21.96 -6.27
C TYR A 20 -26.09 20.59 -6.06
N ASN A 21 -25.57 19.85 -5.08
CA ASN A 21 -26.03 18.51 -4.71
C ASN A 21 -25.97 17.46 -5.83
N GLN A 22 -25.11 17.66 -6.83
CA GLN A 22 -24.83 16.70 -7.90
C GLN A 22 -23.35 16.32 -7.88
N PRO A 23 -23.01 15.13 -7.35
CA PRO A 23 -21.62 14.67 -7.31
C PRO A 23 -21.04 14.50 -8.72
N GLY A 24 -19.75 14.77 -8.86
CA GLY A 24 -18.97 14.47 -10.06
C GLY A 24 -17.65 13.82 -9.69
N MET A 25 -16.88 13.45 -10.71
CA MET A 25 -15.60 12.76 -10.55
C MET A 25 -14.51 13.49 -11.30
N CYS A 26 -13.36 13.60 -10.66
CA CYS A 26 -12.10 13.98 -11.28
C CYS A 26 -11.06 12.90 -10.99
N TYR A 27 -9.98 12.89 -11.77
CA TYR A 27 -8.92 11.89 -11.64
C TYR A 27 -7.56 12.54 -11.79
N THR A 28 -6.59 12.06 -11.01
CA THR A 28 -5.18 12.40 -11.20
C THR A 28 -4.44 11.13 -11.59
N LEU A 29 -3.79 11.16 -12.75
CA LEU A 29 -2.91 10.10 -13.21
C LEU A 29 -1.48 10.39 -12.75
N VAL A 30 -0.93 9.47 -11.97
CA VAL A 30 0.45 9.53 -11.48
C VAL A 30 1.28 8.40 -12.09
N ARG A 31 2.55 8.66 -12.35
CA ARG A 31 3.55 7.66 -12.68
C ARG A 31 4.22 7.18 -11.40
N LEU A 32 4.44 5.87 -11.32
CA LEU A 32 5.25 5.27 -10.26
C LEU A 32 6.73 5.68 -10.43
N PRO A 33 7.51 5.74 -9.34
CA PRO A 33 8.95 5.99 -9.39
C PRO A 33 9.69 5.04 -10.33
N LEU A 34 10.53 5.59 -11.20
CA LEU A 34 11.33 4.83 -12.16
C LEU A 34 12.77 4.62 -11.70
N ASP A 35 13.35 5.62 -11.03
CA ASP A 35 14.76 5.63 -10.63
C ASP A 35 15.01 4.76 -9.39
N ASP A 36 14.06 4.79 -8.43
CA ASP A 36 14.05 3.91 -7.26
C ASP A 36 12.69 3.19 -7.15
N PRO A 37 12.58 1.96 -7.68
CA PRO A 37 11.36 1.17 -7.60
C PRO A 37 10.93 0.81 -6.17
N ALA A 38 11.83 0.93 -5.17
CA ALA A 38 11.54 0.66 -3.76
C ALA A 38 10.88 1.83 -3.03
N ALA A 39 10.92 3.03 -3.60
CA ALA A 39 10.25 4.23 -3.07
C ALA A 39 8.71 4.18 -3.26
N VAL A 40 8.06 3.13 -2.75
CA VAL A 40 6.63 2.87 -2.97
C VAL A 40 5.73 3.69 -2.06
N ALA A 41 6.20 4.11 -0.89
CA ALA A 41 5.47 4.98 0.02
C ALA A 41 5.56 6.43 -0.44
N CYS A 42 4.46 7.18 -0.38
CA CYS A 42 4.43 8.58 -0.77
C CYS A 42 3.26 9.30 -0.08
N THR A 43 3.47 10.54 0.34
CA THR A 43 2.39 11.42 0.78
C THR A 43 2.10 12.43 -0.33
N PHE A 44 0.82 12.63 -0.64
CA PHE A 44 0.38 13.63 -1.61
C PHE A 44 -0.37 14.75 -0.93
N SER A 45 0.18 15.96 -0.99
CA SER A 45 -0.56 17.15 -0.58
C SER A 45 -1.63 17.49 -1.61
N CYS A 46 -2.86 17.55 -1.14
CA CYS A 46 -4.04 17.64 -1.99
C CYS A 46 -4.70 19.03 -1.89
N THR A 47 -4.92 19.64 -3.06
CA THR A 47 -5.62 20.93 -3.16
C THR A 47 -6.61 20.82 -4.31
N MET A 48 -7.88 21.05 -4.02
CA MET A 48 -8.94 21.14 -5.02
C MET A 48 -8.85 22.50 -5.68
N LYS A 49 -8.72 22.53 -7.01
CA LYS A 49 -8.68 23.76 -7.81
C LYS A 49 -9.90 23.78 -8.70
N PHE A 50 -10.65 24.88 -8.70
CA PHE A 50 -11.92 24.98 -9.40
C PHE A 50 -12.23 26.43 -9.78
N THR A 51 -13.09 26.60 -10.78
CA THR A 51 -13.64 27.91 -11.14
C THR A 51 -15.04 28.03 -10.57
N VAL A 52 -15.25 29.04 -9.72
CA VAL A 52 -16.55 29.36 -9.13
C VAL A 52 -17.35 30.18 -10.14
N ARG A 53 -18.63 29.82 -10.30
CA ARG A 53 -19.61 30.60 -11.08
C ARG A 53 -20.85 30.83 -10.24
N ASP A 54 -21.23 32.09 -10.10
CA ASP A 54 -22.49 32.45 -9.45
C ASP A 54 -23.66 31.94 -10.30
N CYS A 55 -24.72 31.48 -9.63
CA CYS A 55 -25.90 30.94 -10.29
C CYS A 55 -27.11 31.83 -10.00
N ASP A 56 -27.91 32.12 -11.03
CA ASP A 56 -29.16 32.84 -10.83
C ASP A 56 -30.09 32.04 -9.90
N PRO A 57 -30.59 32.63 -8.80
CA PRO A 57 -31.31 31.91 -7.76
C PRO A 57 -32.71 31.43 -8.19
N ASN A 58 -33.26 31.95 -9.29
CA ASN A 58 -34.58 31.60 -9.78
C ASN A 58 -34.53 30.52 -10.87
N THR A 59 -33.45 30.49 -11.67
CA THR A 59 -33.28 29.62 -12.84
C THR A 59 -32.22 28.54 -12.64
N GLY A 60 -31.29 28.74 -11.70
CA GLY A 60 -30.13 27.88 -11.48
C GLY A 60 -29.09 27.96 -12.61
N MET A 61 -29.20 28.92 -13.53
CA MET A 61 -28.25 29.07 -14.63
C MET A 61 -26.96 29.72 -14.13
N PRO A 62 -25.79 29.13 -14.39
CA PRO A 62 -24.51 29.73 -14.01
C PRO A 62 -24.17 30.92 -14.92
N ASP A 63 -23.56 31.94 -14.34
CA ASP A 63 -23.02 33.08 -15.08
C ASP A 63 -21.90 32.65 -16.03
N ALA A 64 -21.72 33.42 -17.09
CA ALA A 64 -20.68 33.17 -18.09
C ALA A 64 -19.28 33.43 -17.51
N ASP A 65 -19.18 34.43 -16.64
CA ASP A 65 -17.97 34.82 -15.94
C ASP A 65 -17.83 34.06 -14.62
N GLY A 66 -16.59 33.73 -14.26
CA GLY A 66 -16.26 33.06 -13.02
C GLY A 66 -14.86 33.45 -12.56
N TYR A 67 -14.49 33.03 -11.36
CA TYR A 67 -13.16 33.25 -10.81
C TYR A 67 -12.57 31.94 -10.28
N ASP A 68 -11.25 31.82 -10.34
CA ASP A 68 -10.55 30.65 -9.85
C ASP A 68 -10.42 30.71 -8.32
N ASP A 69 -10.62 29.57 -7.68
CA ASP A 69 -10.50 29.39 -6.24
C ASP A 69 -9.89 28.01 -5.92
N GLU A 70 -9.38 27.87 -4.70
CA GLU A 70 -8.72 26.66 -4.23
C GLU A 70 -9.17 26.27 -2.82
N TYR A 71 -9.26 24.97 -2.57
CA TYR A 71 -9.60 24.42 -1.27
C TYR A 71 -8.60 23.33 -0.88
N VAL A 72 -7.92 23.52 0.25
CA VAL A 72 -6.93 22.56 0.75
C VAL A 72 -7.66 21.34 1.32
N LEU A 73 -7.23 20.16 0.90
CA LEU A 73 -7.74 18.87 1.38
C LEU A 73 -6.72 18.22 2.32
N GLU A 74 -7.12 17.12 2.95
CA GLU A 74 -6.21 16.26 3.70
C GLU A 74 -5.18 15.61 2.77
N ASP A 75 -4.01 15.29 3.33
CA ASP A 75 -2.97 14.57 2.60
C ASP A 75 -3.44 13.14 2.30
N LEU A 76 -3.09 12.65 1.11
CA LEU A 76 -3.31 11.26 0.72
C LEU A 76 -2.02 10.47 0.92
N GLU A 77 -2.06 9.45 1.77
CA GLU A 77 -0.94 8.53 1.96
C GLU A 77 -1.08 7.33 1.02
N LEU A 78 -0.02 7.04 0.28
CA LEU A 78 0.17 5.82 -0.47
C LEU A 78 1.19 4.96 0.29
N ALA A 79 0.85 3.71 0.55
CA ALA A 79 1.69 2.76 1.26
C ALA A 79 2.05 1.56 0.37
N LEU A 80 2.97 0.73 0.84
CA LEU A 80 3.30 -0.56 0.19
C LEU A 80 2.04 -1.40 -0.09
N SER A 81 1.08 -1.41 0.83
CA SER A 81 -0.16 -2.17 0.70
C SER A 81 -0.99 -1.79 -0.53
N ASP A 82 -0.83 -0.58 -1.06
CA ASP A 82 -1.54 -0.14 -2.28
C ASP A 82 -0.95 -0.73 -3.57
N HIS A 83 0.25 -1.31 -3.49
CA HIS A 83 0.94 -1.99 -4.60
C HIS A 83 0.73 -3.51 -4.59
N VAL A 84 0.08 -4.04 -3.54
CA VAL A 84 -0.08 -5.48 -3.32
C VAL A 84 -1.55 -5.83 -3.09
N GLN A 85 -2.09 -6.68 -3.97
CA GLN A 85 -3.42 -7.26 -3.79
C GLN A 85 -3.34 -8.52 -2.90
N ARG A 86 -4.24 -8.64 -1.92
CA ARG A 86 -4.39 -9.86 -1.11
C ARG A 86 -4.82 -11.06 -1.95
N ILE A 87 -4.13 -12.20 -1.81
CA ILE A 87 -4.50 -13.46 -2.47
C ILE A 87 -4.53 -14.62 -1.48
N LEU A 88 -5.59 -15.41 -1.52
CA LEU A 88 -5.69 -16.65 -0.74
C LEU A 88 -4.88 -17.76 -1.40
N LYS A 89 -3.89 -18.31 -0.68
CA LYS A 89 -3.22 -19.56 -1.03
C LYS A 89 -3.58 -20.63 0.01
N PRO A 90 -4.47 -21.60 -0.31
CA PRO A 90 -4.90 -22.63 0.64
C PRO A 90 -3.78 -23.57 1.09
N ASN A 91 -2.77 -23.75 0.25
CA ASN A 91 -1.57 -24.52 0.54
C ASN A 91 -0.36 -23.63 0.24
N PHE A 92 0.15 -22.97 1.28
CA PHE A 92 1.26 -22.03 1.14
C PHE A 92 2.53 -22.76 0.70
N ALA A 93 2.79 -23.95 1.25
CA ALA A 93 3.96 -24.75 0.90
C ALA A 93 4.00 -25.09 -0.60
N ALA A 94 2.88 -25.53 -1.19
CA ALA A 94 2.83 -25.81 -2.63
C ALA A 94 3.10 -24.55 -3.48
N ALA A 95 2.52 -23.41 -3.11
CA ALA A 95 2.77 -22.15 -3.80
C ALA A 95 4.22 -21.66 -3.64
N TRP A 96 4.81 -21.88 -2.47
CA TRP A 96 6.20 -21.54 -2.15
C TRP A 96 7.21 -22.34 -2.99
N GLU A 97 6.93 -23.62 -3.21
CA GLU A 97 7.71 -24.48 -4.11
C GLU A 97 7.47 -24.15 -5.59
N GLU A 98 6.23 -23.82 -5.98
CA GLU A 98 5.89 -23.44 -7.36
C GLU A 98 6.62 -22.16 -7.80
N VAL A 99 6.75 -21.16 -6.91
CA VAL A 99 7.49 -19.93 -7.20
C VAL A 99 9.00 -20.19 -7.34
N GLY A 100 9.54 -21.17 -6.60
CA GLY A 100 10.98 -21.48 -6.60
C GLY A 100 11.84 -20.46 -5.84
N GLU A 101 13.14 -20.71 -5.76
CA GLU A 101 14.08 -19.93 -4.95
C GLU A 101 14.98 -18.96 -5.75
N ASP A 102 14.76 -18.85 -7.07
CA ASP A 102 15.61 -18.08 -7.99
C ASP A 102 15.82 -16.61 -7.55
N TYR A 103 14.81 -16.00 -6.95
CA TYR A 103 14.85 -14.64 -6.41
C TYR A 103 14.56 -14.60 -4.90
N GLU A 104 14.78 -15.70 -4.18
CA GLU A 104 14.62 -15.71 -2.73
C GLU A 104 15.60 -14.73 -2.08
N LYS A 105 15.08 -13.84 -1.22
CA LYS A 105 15.90 -13.02 -0.32
C LYS A 105 15.41 -13.14 1.11
N GLU A 106 16.32 -12.98 2.04
CA GLU A 106 16.06 -13.09 3.46
C GLU A 106 16.76 -11.98 4.23
N GLU A 107 16.04 -11.37 5.17
CA GLU A 107 16.59 -10.35 6.07
C GLU A 107 16.03 -10.52 7.49
N THR A 108 16.78 -10.07 8.50
CA THR A 108 16.41 -10.17 9.91
C THR A 108 16.21 -8.80 10.52
N PHE A 109 15.06 -8.58 11.14
CA PHE A 109 14.65 -7.31 11.73
C PHE A 109 14.38 -7.46 13.24
N ALA A 110 14.63 -6.39 13.98
CA ALA A 110 14.38 -6.31 15.42
C ALA A 110 13.27 -5.30 15.75
N LEU A 111 12.11 -5.81 16.15
CA LEU A 111 10.95 -5.04 16.62
C LEU A 111 11.07 -4.82 18.14
N SER A 112 12.04 -4.02 18.55
CA SER A 112 12.44 -3.86 19.97
C SER A 112 11.35 -3.28 20.89
N THR A 113 10.44 -2.51 20.33
CA THR A 113 9.30 -1.89 21.03
C THR A 113 8.12 -2.85 21.19
N ILE A 114 8.01 -3.88 20.35
CA ILE A 114 6.90 -4.83 20.33
C ILE A 114 7.15 -5.94 21.35
N LYS A 115 6.16 -6.17 22.23
CA LYS A 115 6.29 -7.08 23.39
C LYS A 115 5.47 -8.36 23.27
N SER A 116 4.71 -8.54 22.18
CA SER A 116 3.95 -9.75 21.92
C SER A 116 4.05 -10.18 20.45
N LEU A 117 3.94 -11.49 20.21
CA LEU A 117 3.94 -12.03 18.85
C LEU A 117 2.65 -11.66 18.12
N GLU A 118 1.54 -11.56 18.84
CA GLU A 118 0.22 -11.17 18.31
C GLU A 118 0.25 -9.75 17.74
N GLU A 119 0.83 -8.81 18.48
CA GLU A 119 1.01 -7.43 18.03
C GLU A 119 1.93 -7.36 16.81
N ALA A 120 3.07 -8.08 16.84
CA ALA A 120 3.98 -8.12 15.70
C ALA A 120 3.29 -8.66 14.44
N VAL A 121 2.58 -9.78 14.55
CA VAL A 121 1.83 -10.39 13.44
C VAL A 121 0.78 -9.42 12.89
N ASN A 122 -0.03 -8.80 13.75
CA ASN A 122 -1.05 -7.84 13.30
C ASN A 122 -0.45 -6.63 12.58
N ASN A 123 0.66 -6.11 13.09
CA ASN A 123 1.36 -4.98 12.48
C ASN A 123 1.93 -5.34 11.10
N ILE A 124 2.59 -6.50 10.98
CA ILE A 124 3.15 -6.97 9.70
C ILE A 124 2.03 -7.19 8.67
N VAL A 125 0.94 -7.85 9.05
CA VAL A 125 -0.22 -8.10 8.16
C VAL A 125 -0.83 -6.79 7.67
N ARG A 126 -0.98 -5.82 8.56
CA ARG A 126 -1.54 -4.50 8.22
C ARG A 126 -0.59 -3.73 7.30
N PHE A 127 0.69 -3.70 7.64
CA PHE A 127 1.72 -2.95 6.92
C PHE A 127 1.94 -3.46 5.50
N LEU A 128 2.15 -4.77 5.34
CA LEU A 128 2.37 -5.38 4.02
C LEU A 128 1.09 -5.46 3.19
N GLY A 129 -0.08 -5.39 3.82
CA GLY A 129 -1.38 -5.48 3.14
C GLY A 129 -1.67 -6.85 2.53
N MET A 130 -0.93 -7.90 2.91
CA MET A 130 -1.01 -9.25 2.32
C MET A 130 -2.01 -10.17 3.05
N GLN A 131 -2.35 -11.30 2.43
CA GLN A 131 -3.28 -12.28 2.99
C GLN A 131 -2.56 -13.31 3.87
N PRO A 132 -2.90 -13.42 5.17
CA PRO A 132 -2.46 -14.54 5.99
C PRO A 132 -2.97 -15.87 5.44
N CYS A 133 -2.06 -16.83 5.30
CA CYS A 133 -2.35 -18.18 4.83
C CYS A 133 -2.47 -19.14 6.03
N GLU A 134 -3.25 -20.20 5.89
CA GLU A 134 -3.29 -21.32 6.86
C GLU A 134 -3.56 -20.91 8.32
N ARG A 135 -4.27 -19.78 8.54
CA ARG A 135 -4.52 -19.17 9.86
C ARG A 135 -3.26 -18.78 10.63
N SER A 136 -2.16 -18.52 9.92
CA SER A 136 -0.90 -18.07 10.53
C SER A 136 -0.98 -16.68 11.14
N ASP A 137 -2.10 -15.96 11.02
CA ASP A 137 -2.40 -14.74 11.79
C ASP A 137 -2.78 -15.03 13.25
N LYS A 138 -3.08 -16.29 13.59
CA LYS A 138 -3.42 -16.72 14.95
C LYS A 138 -2.20 -17.30 15.65
N VAL A 139 -1.66 -16.54 16.60
CA VAL A 139 -0.57 -17.00 17.46
C VAL A 139 -1.13 -17.92 18.55
N PRO A 140 -0.59 -19.15 18.73
CA PRO A 140 -0.97 -20.01 19.84
C PRO A 140 -0.45 -19.46 21.18
N GLU A 141 -1.25 -19.61 22.25
CA GLU A 141 -0.84 -19.21 23.60
C GLU A 141 0.43 -19.92 24.06
N ASN A 142 1.21 -19.25 24.93
CA ASN A 142 2.43 -19.78 25.55
C ASN A 142 3.54 -20.20 24.57
N LYS A 143 3.59 -19.61 23.37
CA LYS A 143 4.69 -19.77 22.42
C LYS A 143 5.60 -18.54 22.42
N ASN A 144 6.90 -18.79 22.35
CA ASN A 144 7.93 -17.77 22.18
C ASN A 144 8.42 -17.67 20.73
N SER A 145 7.81 -18.43 19.82
CA SER A 145 8.12 -18.39 18.39
C SER A 145 6.87 -18.66 17.58
N HIS A 146 6.79 -18.05 16.40
CA HIS A 146 5.66 -18.18 15.50
C HIS A 146 6.12 -18.02 14.05
N THR A 147 5.42 -18.63 13.11
CA THR A 147 5.69 -18.42 11.68
C THR A 147 4.43 -17.87 11.01
N LEU A 148 4.58 -16.70 10.40
CA LEU A 148 3.55 -16.02 9.63
C LEU A 148 3.80 -16.27 8.14
N TYR A 149 2.77 -16.73 7.44
CA TYR A 149 2.77 -16.94 6.00
C TYR A 149 1.83 -15.92 5.36
N LEU A 150 2.33 -15.16 4.39
CA LEU A 150 1.58 -14.14 3.68
C LEU A 150 1.65 -14.35 2.18
N ALA A 151 0.53 -14.20 1.51
CA ALA A 151 0.46 -14.22 0.06
C ALA A 151 -0.19 -12.95 -0.49
N GLY A 152 0.36 -12.46 -1.59
CA GLY A 152 -0.17 -11.33 -2.32
C GLY A 152 0.24 -11.39 -3.78
N MET A 153 -0.33 -10.48 -4.56
CA MET A 153 0.02 -10.26 -5.95
C MET A 153 0.44 -8.81 -6.11
N PHE A 154 1.71 -8.64 -6.46
CA PHE A 154 2.26 -7.36 -6.80
C PHE A 154 1.73 -6.89 -8.15
N ARG A 155 1.77 -5.56 -8.39
CA ARG A 155 1.39 -4.96 -9.67
C ARG A 155 2.01 -5.71 -10.86
N GLY A 156 1.22 -5.89 -11.92
CA GLY A 156 1.63 -6.69 -13.09
C GLY A 156 1.27 -8.18 -12.99
N GLY A 157 0.59 -8.61 -11.92
CA GLY A 157 0.10 -10.00 -11.79
C GLY A 157 1.15 -10.96 -11.25
N LEU A 158 2.12 -10.44 -10.49
CA LEU A 158 3.27 -11.20 -10.00
C LEU A 158 3.00 -11.68 -8.58
N ASP A 159 2.94 -12.98 -8.38
CA ASP A 159 2.80 -13.54 -7.03
C ASP A 159 4.02 -13.17 -6.18
N VAL A 160 3.77 -12.70 -4.96
CA VAL A 160 4.77 -12.43 -3.93
C VAL A 160 4.35 -13.13 -2.65
N LEU A 161 5.25 -13.96 -2.13
CA LEU A 161 5.03 -14.77 -0.94
C LEU A 161 6.04 -14.35 0.12
N VAL A 162 5.58 -14.21 1.35
CA VAL A 162 6.42 -13.85 2.50
C VAL A 162 6.26 -14.89 3.60
N ARG A 163 7.39 -15.35 4.12
CA ARG A 163 7.46 -16.18 5.33
C ARG A 163 8.23 -15.40 6.38
N ALA A 164 7.56 -14.98 7.44
CA ALA A 164 8.18 -14.31 8.59
C ALA A 164 8.25 -15.29 9.77
N ARG A 165 9.46 -15.63 10.20
CA ARG A 165 9.71 -16.41 11.43
C ARG A 165 9.99 -15.47 12.58
N LEU A 166 9.09 -15.41 13.54
CA LEU A 166 9.16 -14.52 14.69
C LEU A 166 9.64 -15.28 15.93
N ALA A 167 10.45 -14.63 16.74
CA ALA A 167 10.87 -15.09 18.06
C ALA A 167 10.73 -13.96 19.09
N LEU A 168 10.15 -14.29 20.24
CA LEU A 168 9.93 -13.38 21.36
C LEU A 168 11.02 -13.59 22.43
N GLY A 169 11.77 -12.54 22.70
CA GLY A 169 12.70 -12.40 23.83
C GLY A 169 12.38 -11.10 24.59
N ASP A 170 13.37 -10.22 24.75
CA ASP A 170 13.16 -8.86 25.32
C ASP A 170 12.36 -7.93 24.40
N GLY A 171 12.23 -8.32 23.13
CA GLY A 171 11.33 -7.80 22.11
C GLY A 171 11.10 -8.87 21.06
N VAL A 172 10.48 -8.53 19.94
CA VAL A 172 10.29 -9.48 18.83
C VAL A 172 11.43 -9.36 17.84
N THR A 173 12.08 -10.48 17.52
CA THR A 173 12.99 -10.58 16.35
C THR A 173 12.27 -11.34 15.27
N MET A 174 12.38 -10.91 14.01
CA MET A 174 11.80 -11.63 12.88
C MET A 174 12.80 -11.83 11.76
N GLN A 175 12.83 -13.03 11.20
CA GLN A 175 13.51 -13.35 9.94
C GLN A 175 12.44 -13.39 8.85
N VAL A 176 12.54 -12.51 7.86
CA VAL A 176 11.60 -12.38 6.76
C VAL A 176 12.25 -12.95 5.52
N THR A 177 11.69 -14.03 4.99
CA THR A 177 12.04 -14.60 3.69
C THR A 177 10.97 -14.23 2.68
N VAL A 178 11.36 -13.71 1.51
CA VAL A 178 10.43 -13.32 0.44
C VAL A 178 10.77 -14.06 -0.85
N ARG A 179 9.74 -14.54 -1.56
CA ARG A 179 9.85 -15.18 -2.87
C ARG A 179 8.89 -14.54 -3.87
N SER A 180 9.36 -14.41 -5.10
CA SER A 180 8.56 -14.09 -6.28
C SER A 180 9.27 -14.65 -7.52
N ILE A 181 8.59 -14.67 -8.65
CA ILE A 181 9.16 -15.10 -9.95
C ILE A 181 10.08 -14.05 -10.58
N VAL A 182 10.18 -12.87 -9.96
CA VAL A 182 11.07 -11.77 -10.35
C VAL A 182 11.58 -11.06 -9.09
N GLU A 183 12.72 -10.37 -9.22
CA GLU A 183 13.42 -9.72 -8.09
C GLU A 183 12.67 -8.50 -7.51
N THR A 184 12.01 -7.71 -8.35
CA THR A 184 11.47 -6.40 -7.94
C THR A 184 10.51 -6.45 -6.74
N PRO A 185 9.49 -7.33 -6.67
CA PRO A 185 8.61 -7.42 -5.51
C PRO A 185 9.36 -7.84 -4.24
N VAL A 186 10.41 -8.67 -4.39
CA VAL A 186 11.20 -9.17 -3.26
C VAL A 186 11.96 -8.01 -2.59
N ASP A 187 12.63 -7.20 -3.41
CA ASP A 187 13.37 -6.02 -2.94
C ASP A 187 12.46 -4.99 -2.29
N ILE A 188 11.32 -4.71 -2.92
CA ILE A 188 10.35 -3.74 -2.40
C ILE A 188 9.81 -4.16 -1.04
N ILE A 189 9.48 -5.44 -0.86
CA ILE A 189 8.97 -5.94 0.43
C ILE A 189 10.04 -5.82 1.51
N LEU A 190 11.28 -6.23 1.25
CA LEU A 190 12.34 -6.18 2.26
C LEU A 190 12.73 -4.73 2.59
N ALA A 191 12.89 -3.88 1.58
CA ALA A 191 13.21 -2.46 1.76
C ALA A 191 12.12 -1.69 2.51
N SER A 192 10.86 -2.11 2.41
CA SER A 192 9.76 -1.47 3.15
C SER A 192 9.70 -1.90 4.62
N VAL A 193 10.23 -3.08 4.97
CA VAL A 193 10.17 -3.61 6.34
C VAL A 193 11.32 -3.07 7.21
N GLY A 194 12.48 -2.78 6.61
CA GLY A 194 13.64 -2.19 7.26
C GLY A 194 13.50 -0.71 7.56
#